data_AF-A0A7V2AU20-F1
#
_entry.id   AF-A0A7V2AU20-F1
#
_cell.length_a   1.000
_cell.length_b   1.000
_cell.length_c   1.000
_cell.angle_alpha   90.00
_cell.angle_beta   90.00
_cell.angle_gamma   90.00
#
_symmetry.space_group_name_H-M   'P 1'
#
loop_
_entity.id
_entity.type
_entity.pdbx_description
1 polymer ?
#
loop_
_entity_poly.entity_id
_entity_poly.type
_entity_poly.pdbx_seq_one_letter_code
_entity_poly.pdbx_strand_id
1 'polypeptide(L)'
;MQRDDAELERAAGLAGRIIRDEPRRLFRLLLEEINRFPGPVTVESTPFEARCGGGGFNVTITPYRELFLVSVGERTPCTLRVASERDYYQAVDCALQHFLESRKPA
;
A
#
# COMPACT_ATOMS: atom_id res chain seq x y z
N MET A 1 -3.72 22.55 -2.93
CA MET A 1 -4.10 21.51 -1.96
C MET A 1 -2.80 20.98 -1.38
N GLN A 2 -2.46 21.37 -0.14
CA GLN A 2 -1.26 20.86 0.53
C GLN A 2 -1.45 19.35 0.65
N ARG A 3 -0.56 18.59 -0.01
CA ARG A 3 -0.45 17.15 0.18
C ARG A 3 -0.06 16.91 1.62
N ASP A 4 -0.70 15.96 2.30
CA ASP A 4 -0.47 15.65 3.72
C ASP A 4 0.86 14.91 3.92
N ASP A 5 1.97 15.62 3.68
CA ASP A 5 3.34 15.11 3.85
C ASP A 5 3.56 14.58 5.29
N ALA A 6 2.85 15.15 6.28
CA ALA A 6 2.92 14.73 7.68
C ALA A 6 2.26 13.36 7.96
N GLU A 7 1.25 12.95 7.18
CA GLU A 7 0.65 11.62 7.29
C GLU A 7 1.50 10.57 6.59
N LEU A 8 2.08 10.94 5.44
CA LEU A 8 3.03 10.10 4.72
C LEU A 8 4.27 9.80 5.57
N GLU A 9 4.85 10.80 6.22
CA GLU A 9 6.00 10.61 7.13
C GLU A 9 5.65 9.72 8.33
N ARG A 10 4.44 9.87 8.88
CA ARG A 10 3.95 8.98 9.95
C ARG A 10 3.82 7.53 9.47
N ALA A 11 3.24 7.31 8.29
CA ALA A 11 3.13 5.98 7.70
C ALA A 11 4.51 5.38 7.36
N ALA A 12 5.45 6.18 6.85
CA ALA A 12 6.81 5.75 6.53
C ALA A 12 7.59 5.29 7.77
N GLY A 13 7.26 5.80 8.96
CA GLY A 13 7.79 5.34 10.25
C GLY A 13 7.53 3.86 10.53
N LEU A 14 6.45 3.28 9.98
CA LEU A 14 6.11 1.87 10.13
C LEU A 14 7.12 0.92 9.47
N ALA A 15 7.90 1.42 8.50
CA ALA A 15 9.00 0.66 7.89
C ALA A 15 10.02 0.19 8.95
N GLY A 16 10.17 0.89 10.09
CA GLY A 16 11.05 0.45 11.17
C GLY A 16 10.68 -0.90 11.80
N ARG A 17 9.47 -1.41 11.54
CA ARG A 17 9.02 -2.75 11.98
C ARG A 17 9.45 -3.87 11.05
N ILE A 18 9.95 -3.52 9.87
CA ILE A 18 10.52 -4.45 8.90
C ILE A 18 12.03 -4.52 9.17
N ILE A 19 12.57 -5.72 9.37
CA ILE A 19 13.95 -5.98 9.77
C ILE A 19 14.90 -5.85 8.59
N ARG A 20 14.47 -6.24 7.38
CA ARG A 20 15.30 -6.25 6.18
C ARG A 20 15.21 -4.92 5.44
N ASP A 21 16.35 -4.42 4.95
CA ASP A 21 16.42 -3.10 4.30
C ASP A 21 15.67 -3.04 2.97
N GLU A 22 15.72 -4.11 2.16
CA GLU A 22 15.08 -4.10 0.84
C GLU A 22 13.54 -3.96 0.93
N PRO A 23 12.81 -4.75 1.73
CA PRO A 23 11.37 -4.56 1.92
C PRO A 23 11.03 -3.22 2.62
N ARG A 24 11.92 -2.66 3.44
CA ARG A 24 11.73 -1.29 3.98
C ARG A 24 11.75 -0.24 2.88
N ARG A 25 12.71 -0.36 1.95
CA ARG A 25 12.82 0.52 0.78
C ARG A 25 11.56 0.42 -0.08
N LEU A 26 11.13 -0.81 -0.39
CA LEU A 26 9.91 -1.07 -1.17
C LEU A 26 8.65 -0.55 -0.48
N PHE A 27 8.54 -0.66 0.84
CA PHE A 27 7.44 -0.12 1.62
C PHE A 27 7.31 1.41 1.46
N ARG A 28 8.44 2.13 1.55
CA ARG A 28 8.46 3.59 1.37
C ARG A 28 8.09 3.99 -0.06
N LEU A 29 8.68 3.31 -1.05
CA LEU A 29 8.36 3.54 -2.46
C LEU A 29 6.87 3.34 -2.73
N LEU A 30 6.26 2.30 -2.17
CA LEU A 30 4.82 2.06 -2.31
C LEU A 30 3.98 3.22 -1.74
N LEU A 31 4.30 3.72 -0.55
CA LEU A 31 3.61 4.86 0.05
C LEU A 31 3.75 6.12 -0.81
N GLU A 32 4.95 6.40 -1.31
CA GLU A 32 5.22 7.53 -2.20
C GLU A 32 4.41 7.43 -3.50
N GLU A 33 4.36 6.24 -4.12
CA GLU A 33 3.58 6.01 -5.34
C GLU A 33 2.07 6.16 -5.09
N ILE A 34 1.54 5.65 -3.96
CA ILE A 34 0.13 5.83 -3.62
C ILE A 34 -0.21 7.31 -3.44
N ASN A 35 0.66 8.11 -2.83
CA ASN A 35 0.46 9.56 -2.69
C ASN A 35 0.49 10.34 -4.03
N ARG A 36 0.96 9.70 -5.12
CA ARG A 36 0.92 10.28 -6.47
C ARG A 36 -0.40 10.01 -7.19
N PHE A 37 -1.31 9.20 -6.63
CA PHE A 37 -2.59 8.92 -7.28
C PHE A 37 -3.42 10.21 -7.44
N PRO A 38 -4.11 10.38 -8.58
CA PRO A 38 -4.92 11.56 -8.82
C PRO A 38 -6.17 11.56 -7.92
N GLY A 39 -6.33 12.63 -7.14
CA GLY A 39 -7.48 12.85 -6.25
C GLY A 39 -7.06 13.04 -4.79
N PRO A 40 -8.02 13.29 -3.88
CA PRO A 40 -7.74 13.27 -2.45
C PRO A 40 -7.46 11.83 -2.04
N VAL A 41 -6.20 11.55 -1.71
CA VAL A 41 -5.77 10.30 -1.06
C VAL A 41 -5.60 10.62 0.42
N THR A 42 -6.39 10.00 1.29
CA THR A 42 -6.18 10.04 2.74
C THR A 42 -5.24 8.92 3.16
N VAL A 43 -4.29 9.23 4.04
CA VAL A 43 -3.34 8.26 4.59
C VAL A 43 -3.50 8.19 6.10
N GLU A 44 -4.14 7.12 6.58
CA GLU A 44 -4.28 6.87 8.01
C GLU A 44 -3.24 5.85 8.46
N SER A 45 -2.50 6.14 9.53
CA SER A 45 -1.53 5.18 10.09
C SER A 45 -1.90 4.82 11.52
N THR A 46 -1.99 3.52 11.80
CA THR A 46 -2.00 2.98 13.16
C THR A 46 -0.60 2.49 13.50
N PRO A 47 -0.33 2.05 14.75
CA PRO A 47 0.92 1.36 15.03
C PRO A 47 1.16 0.14 14.13
N PHE A 48 0.11 -0.55 13.67
CA PHE A 48 0.27 -1.85 13.00
C PHE A 48 0.17 -1.81 11.48
N GLU A 49 -0.42 -0.77 10.91
CA GLU A 49 -0.71 -0.69 9.48
C GLU A 49 -0.93 0.75 9.00
N ALA A 50 -0.72 0.97 7.71
CA ALA A 50 -1.11 2.18 6.99
C ALA A 50 -2.29 1.87 6.08
N ARG A 51 -3.31 2.72 6.08
CA ARG A 51 -4.49 2.65 5.23
C ARG A 51 -4.50 3.85 4.31
N CYS A 52 -4.51 3.62 3.01
CA CYS A 52 -4.51 4.66 1.99
C CYS A 52 -5.80 4.53 1.18
N GLY A 53 -6.62 5.57 1.13
CA GLY A 53 -7.93 5.52 0.48
C GLY A 53 -8.27 6.79 -0.29
N GLY A 54 -9.02 6.64 -1.39
CA GLY A 54 -9.48 7.76 -2.20
C GLY A 54 -9.99 7.33 -3.57
N GLY A 55 -10.97 8.03 -4.13
CA GLY A 55 -11.40 7.84 -5.53
C GLY A 55 -11.89 6.42 -5.91
N GLY A 56 -12.38 5.64 -4.95
CA GLY A 56 -12.84 4.25 -5.17
C GLY A 56 -11.73 3.20 -5.11
N PHE A 57 -10.59 3.53 -4.49
CA PHE A 57 -9.48 2.65 -4.18
C PHE A 57 -9.19 2.71 -2.68
N ASN A 58 -8.85 1.56 -2.09
CA ASN A 58 -8.51 1.43 -0.69
C ASN A 58 -7.38 0.39 -0.55
N VAL A 59 -6.28 0.76 0.10
CA VAL A 59 -5.11 -0.09 0.32
C VAL A 59 -4.69 -0.08 1.76
N THR A 60 -4.57 -1.27 2.34
CA THR A 60 -3.98 -1.46 3.66
C THR A 60 -2.60 -2.08 3.50
N ILE A 61 -1.60 -1.50 4.16
CA ILE A 61 -0.22 -1.97 4.16
C ILE A 61 0.18 -2.34 5.59
N THR A 62 0.53 -3.59 5.82
CA THR A 62 0.88 -4.13 7.15
C THR A 62 2.34 -4.58 7.17
N PRO A 63 3.25 -3.90 7.89
CA PRO A 63 4.61 -4.39 8.10
C PRO A 63 4.62 -5.72 8.87
N TYR A 64 5.48 -6.66 8.46
CA TYR A 64 5.58 -7.99 9.06
C TYR A 64 7.01 -8.52 9.05
N ARG A 65 7.79 -8.23 10.10
CA ARG A 65 9.16 -8.70 10.32
C ARG A 65 10.04 -8.59 9.07
N GLU A 66 10.14 -9.59 8.22
CA GLU A 66 11.00 -9.59 7.04
C GLU A 66 10.33 -9.13 5.75
N LEU A 67 9.04 -8.79 5.79
CA LEU A 67 8.23 -8.41 4.62
C LEU A 67 7.13 -7.41 5.01
N PHE A 68 6.30 -7.03 4.06
CA PHE A 68 5.02 -6.37 4.34
C PHE A 68 3.89 -6.97 3.51
N LEU A 69 2.67 -6.81 4.01
CA LEU A 69 1.45 -7.23 3.35
C LEU A 69 0.77 -6.03 2.72
N VAL A 70 0.21 -6.20 1.52
CA VAL A 70 -0.61 -5.20 0.84
C VAL A 70 -1.99 -5.81 0.58
N SER A 71 -3.04 -5.16 1.06
CA SER A 71 -4.43 -5.56 0.86
C SER A 71 -5.14 -4.50 0.04
N VAL A 72 -5.75 -4.85 -1.10
CA VAL A 72 -6.43 -3.90 -2.00
C VAL A 72 -7.93 -4.16 -2.07
N GLY A 73 -8.74 -3.11 -1.92
CA GLY A 73 -10.19 -3.10 -2.09
C GLY A 73 -11.00 -3.35 -0.81
N GLU A 74 -12.32 -3.14 -0.90
CA GLU A 74 -13.25 -3.27 0.25
C GLU A 74 -14.11 -4.55 0.20
N ARG A 75 -14.45 -5.04 -0.99
CA ARG A 75 -15.36 -6.19 -1.17
C ARG A 75 -14.64 -7.54 -1.23
N THR A 76 -13.40 -7.57 -1.70
CA THR A 76 -12.59 -8.78 -1.75
C THR A 76 -11.12 -8.36 -1.60
N PRO A 77 -10.59 -8.30 -0.38
CA PRO A 77 -9.20 -7.90 -0.19
C PRO A 77 -8.26 -8.94 -0.82
N CYS A 78 -7.42 -8.50 -1.75
CA CYS A 78 -6.31 -9.32 -2.23
C CYS A 78 -5.07 -9.04 -1.38
N THR A 79 -4.64 -10.01 -0.57
CA THR A 79 -3.45 -9.87 0.28
C THR A 79 -2.20 -10.35 -0.44
N LEU A 80 -1.22 -9.47 -0.59
CA LEU A 80 0.02 -9.72 -1.32
C LEU A 80 1.20 -9.58 -0.37
N ARG A 81 2.14 -10.53 -0.42
CA ARG A 81 3.36 -10.52 0.41
C ARG A 81 4.52 -9.96 -0.40
N VAL A 82 5.17 -8.91 0.09
CA VAL A 82 6.28 -8.27 -0.61
C VAL A 82 7.56 -8.43 0.21
N ALA A 83 8.49 -9.27 -0.27
CA ALA A 83 9.81 -9.48 0.32
C ALA A 83 10.97 -9.13 -0.64
N SER A 84 10.67 -8.89 -1.91
CA SER A 84 11.63 -8.53 -2.95
C SER A 84 10.98 -7.62 -3.99
N GLU A 85 11.80 -7.00 -4.85
CA GLU A 85 11.34 -6.17 -5.96
C GLU A 85 10.47 -6.95 -6.96
N ARG A 86 10.79 -8.23 -7.18
CA ARG A 86 9.95 -9.12 -7.99
C ARG A 86 8.55 -9.30 -7.37
N ASP A 87 8.50 -9.54 -6.07
CA ASP A 87 7.23 -9.68 -5.35
C ASP A 87 6.43 -8.37 -5.38
N TYR A 88 7.11 -7.22 -5.36
CA TYR A 88 6.48 -5.92 -5.51
C TYR A 88 5.79 -5.77 -6.86
N TYR A 89 6.48 -6.04 -7.97
CA TYR A 89 5.86 -5.95 -9.30
C TYR A 89 4.72 -6.95 -9.47
N GLN A 90 4.88 -8.17 -8.95
CA GLN A 90 3.81 -9.17 -8.96
C GLN A 90 2.62 -8.72 -8.12
N ALA A 91 2.86 -8.07 -6.98
CA ALA A 91 1.81 -7.51 -6.14
C ALA A 91 1.03 -6.40 -6.87
N VAL A 92 1.73 -5.47 -7.52
CA VAL A 92 1.09 -4.41 -8.31
C VAL A 92 0.22 -5.00 -9.42
N ASP A 93 0.74 -6.00 -10.15
CA ASP A 93 0.02 -6.63 -11.26
C ASP A 93 -1.23 -7.38 -10.78
N CYS A 94 -1.10 -8.18 -9.71
CA CYS A 94 -2.25 -8.88 -9.10
C CYS A 94 -3.31 -7.91 -8.58
N ALA A 95 -2.89 -6.81 -7.93
CA ALA A 95 -3.81 -5.78 -7.44
C ALA A 95 -4.57 -5.09 -8.58
N LEU A 96 -3.87 -4.77 -9.68
CA LEU A 96 -4.47 -4.15 -10.85
C LEU A 96 -5.47 -5.09 -11.52
N GLN A 97 -5.09 -6.35 -11.71
CA GLN A 97 -5.98 -7.37 -12.28
C GLN A 97 -7.27 -7.50 -11.45
N HIS A 98 -7.13 -7.59 -10.13
CA HIS A 98 -8.28 -7.73 -9.23
C HIS A 98 -9.22 -6.51 -9.29
N PHE A 99 -8.64 -5.30 -9.31
CA PHE A 99 -9.41 -4.07 -9.48
C PHE A 99 -10.19 -4.06 -10.81
N LEU A 100 -9.56 -4.45 -11.92
CA LEU A 100 -10.19 -4.49 -13.23
C LEU A 100 -11.31 -5.54 -13.30
N GLU A 101 -11.12 -6.71 -12.68
CA GLU A 101 -12.14 -7.75 -12.60
C GLU A 101 -13.33 -7.32 -11.75
N SER A 102 -13.12 -6.64 -10.63
CA SER A 102 -14.19 -6.15 -9.76
C SER A 102 -15.08 -5.06 -10.41
N ARG A 103 -14.59 -4.43 -11.48
CA ARG A 103 -15.31 -3.39 -12.24
C ARG A 103 -16.00 -3.90 -13.50
N LYS A 104 -15.83 -5.17 -13.88
CA LYS A 104 -16.59 -5.73 -15.00
C LYS A 104 -18.08 -5.82 -14.61
N PRO A 105 -19.00 -5.20 -15.36
CA PRO A 105 -20.42 -5.50 -15.20
C PRO A 105 -20.64 -6.98 -15.52
N ALA A 106 -21.56 -7.60 -14.77
CA ALA A 106 -21.96 -9.00 -14.93
C ALA A 106 -22.47 -9.28 -16.36
#